data_AF-A0A2E5XXL7-F1
#
_entry.id   AF-A0A2E5XXL7-F1
#
_cell.length_a   1.000
_cell.length_b   1.000
_cell.length_c   1.000
_cell.angle_alpha   90.00
_cell.angle_beta   90.00
_cell.angle_gamma   90.00
#
_symmetry.space_group_name_H-M   'P 1'
#
loop_
_entity.id
_entity.type
_entity.pdbx_description
1 polymer ?
#
loop_
_entity_poly.entity_id
_entity_poly.type
_entity_poly.pdbx_seq_one_letter_code
_entity_poly.pdbx_strand_id
1 'polypeptide(L)'
;MSDKVTTIEELKILVESFVAERDWEKFHSPKNLAMSISIEASELMEIFQWLDNDEAKNVAKNNPEKRAEVLDEISDIVIYAIAFCNRNDIDLSDAIKKKMKKNRKKYPSSIFKGKL
;
A
#
# COMPACT_ATOMS: atom_id res chain seq x y z
N MET A 1 -4.56 2.10 18.68
CA MET A 1 -4.29 1.96 17.23
C MET A 1 -5.28 2.85 16.51
N SER A 2 -4.79 3.83 15.76
CA SER A 2 -5.58 4.80 14.98
C SER A 2 -6.51 4.12 13.96
N ASP A 3 -6.06 3.02 13.38
CA ASP A 3 -6.75 2.26 12.33
C ASP A 3 -8.17 1.80 12.70
N LYS A 4 -8.52 1.80 13.98
CA LYS A 4 -9.87 1.45 14.45
C LYS A 4 -10.92 2.52 14.11
N VAL A 5 -10.49 3.76 13.90
CA VAL A 5 -11.35 4.91 13.71
C VAL A 5 -10.99 5.72 12.46
N THR A 6 -9.75 5.61 11.98
CA THR A 6 -9.32 6.30 10.75
C THR A 6 -9.98 5.70 9.52
N THR A 7 -10.70 6.53 8.77
CA THR A 7 -11.38 6.09 7.53
C THR A 7 -10.46 6.22 6.32
N ILE A 8 -10.75 5.48 5.24
CA ILE A 8 -10.04 5.65 3.96
C ILE A 8 -10.26 7.07 3.41
N GLU A 9 -11.44 7.65 3.62
CA GLU A 9 -11.74 9.02 3.19
C GLU A 9 -10.81 10.03 3.87
N GLU A 10 -10.57 9.90 5.18
CA GLU A 10 -9.64 10.77 5.92
C GLU A 10 -8.21 10.67 5.34
N LEU A 11 -7.75 9.47 5.00
CA LEU A 11 -6.44 9.29 4.37
C LEU A 11 -6.39 9.87 2.95
N LYS A 12 -7.47 9.71 2.16
CA LYS A 12 -7.60 10.33 0.83
C LYS A 12 -7.51 11.85 0.92
N ILE A 13 -8.19 12.46 1.88
CA ILE A 13 -8.15 13.91 2.12
C ILE A 13 -6.76 14.36 2.56
N LEU A 14 -6.11 13.63 3.48
CA LEU A 14 -4.76 13.95 3.96
C LEU A 14 -3.73 13.97 2.82
N VAL A 15 -3.76 12.95 1.95
CA VAL A 15 -2.86 12.87 0.80
C VAL A 15 -3.19 13.98 -0.21
N GLU A 16 -4.48 14.23 -0.46
CA GLU A 16 -4.92 15.28 -1.39
C GLU A 16 -4.46 16.67 -0.94
N SER A 17 -4.64 17.01 0.35
CA SER A 17 -4.22 18.31 0.87
C SER A 17 -2.71 18.51 0.76
N PHE A 18 -1.93 17.47 1.06
CA PHE A 18 -0.47 17.52 0.95
C PHE A 18 -0.01 17.82 -0.49
N VAL A 19 -0.65 17.18 -1.48
CA VAL A 19 -0.36 17.38 -2.90
C VAL A 19 -0.75 18.79 -3.33
N ALA A 20 -1.95 19.25 -2.96
CA ALA A 20 -2.49 20.55 -3.35
C ALA A 20 -1.70 21.73 -2.76
N GLU A 21 -1.25 21.63 -1.51
CA GLU A 21 -0.38 22.63 -0.88
C GLU A 21 0.91 22.90 -1.68
N ARG A 22 1.33 21.94 -2.49
CA ARG A 22 2.60 21.98 -3.25
C ARG A 22 2.39 22.16 -4.75
N ASP A 23 1.15 22.28 -5.22
CA ASP A 23 0.80 22.33 -6.65
C ASP A 23 1.42 21.14 -7.41
N TRP A 24 1.37 19.95 -6.80
CA TRP A 24 1.96 18.72 -7.35
C TRP A 24 0.98 17.92 -8.22
N GLU A 25 -0.29 18.33 -8.28
CA GLU A 25 -1.34 17.72 -9.10
C GLU A 25 -0.91 17.62 -10.57
N LYS A 26 -0.15 18.60 -11.07
CA LYS A 26 0.40 18.62 -12.43
C LYS A 26 1.38 17.49 -12.75
N PHE A 27 2.03 16.92 -11.72
CA PHE A 27 2.95 15.80 -11.85
C PHE A 27 2.26 14.45 -11.61
N HIS A 28 1.08 14.47 -10.98
CA HIS A 28 0.30 13.30 -10.59
C HIS A 28 -0.55 12.75 -11.74
N SER A 29 0.07 12.50 -12.90
CA SER A 29 -0.60 11.73 -13.96
C SER A 29 -0.76 10.26 -13.54
N PRO A 30 -1.78 9.53 -14.04
CA PRO A 30 -1.94 8.10 -13.73
C PRO A 30 -0.70 7.27 -14.06
N LYS A 31 0.01 7.61 -15.15
CA LYS A 31 1.29 6.98 -15.53
C LYS A 31 2.35 7.18 -14.45
N ASN A 32 2.56 8.43 -14.02
CA ASN A 32 3.61 8.75 -13.05
C ASN A 32 3.33 8.09 -11.70
N LEU A 33 2.08 8.16 -11.23
CA LEU A 33 1.69 7.53 -9.98
C LEU A 33 1.83 6.01 -10.01
N ALA A 34 1.47 5.36 -11.12
CA ALA A 34 1.69 3.92 -11.27
C ALA A 34 3.19 3.55 -11.23
N MET A 35 4.06 4.40 -11.81
CA MET A 35 5.50 4.23 -11.71
C MET A 35 6.00 4.42 -10.28
N SER A 36 5.55 5.47 -9.57
CA SER A 36 5.90 5.70 -8.16
C SER A 36 5.53 4.49 -7.29
N ILE A 37 4.32 3.94 -7.43
CA ILE A 37 3.92 2.72 -6.69
C ILE A 37 4.91 1.57 -6.94
N SER A 38 5.38 1.41 -8.18
CA SER A 38 6.35 0.35 -8.50
C SER A 38 7.73 0.61 -7.90
N ILE A 39 8.14 1.88 -7.77
CA ILE A 39 9.42 2.26 -7.16
C ILE A 39 9.38 1.94 -5.67
N GLU A 40 8.38 2.42 -4.94
CA GLU A 40 8.28 2.17 -3.49
C GLU A 40 8.09 0.69 -3.16
N ALA A 41 7.40 -0.05 -4.03
CA ALA A 41 7.32 -1.51 -3.89
C ALA A 41 8.69 -2.20 -4.06
N SER A 42 9.57 -1.66 -4.90
CA SER A 42 10.94 -2.13 -5.06
C SER A 42 11.81 -1.73 -3.87
N GLU A 43 11.64 -0.53 -3.29
CA GLU A 43 12.34 -0.10 -2.07
C GLU A 43 11.95 -0.99 -0.87
N LEU A 44 10.65 -1.28 -0.70
CA LEU A 44 10.20 -2.26 0.31
C LEU A 44 10.85 -3.64 0.10
N MET A 45 10.93 -4.11 -1.16
CA MET A 45 11.55 -5.39 -1.48
C MET A 45 13.05 -5.40 -1.15
N GLU A 46 13.75 -4.29 -1.38
CA GLU A 46 15.19 -4.15 -1.15
C GLU A 46 15.58 -4.47 0.30
N ILE A 47 14.73 -4.09 1.26
CA ILE A 47 14.93 -4.35 2.69
C ILE A 47 15.08 -5.86 2.98
N PHE A 48 14.40 -6.71 2.20
CA PHE A 48 14.36 -8.16 2.43
C PHE A 48 15.22 -8.97 1.45
N GLN A 49 15.80 -8.34 0.41
CA GLN A 49 16.34 -9.05 -0.76
C GLN A 49 17.46 -10.06 -0.44
N TRP A 50 18.23 -9.83 0.62
CA TRP A 50 19.37 -10.67 1.03
C TRP A 50 19.11 -11.52 2.28
N LEU A 51 17.89 -11.45 2.83
CA LEU A 51 17.54 -12.19 4.04
C LEU A 51 17.04 -13.58 3.68
N ASP A 52 17.35 -14.55 4.52
CA ASP A 52 16.65 -15.83 4.47
C ASP A 52 15.21 -15.72 5.02
N ASN A 53 14.44 -16.80 4.90
CA ASN A 53 13.04 -16.81 5.30
C ASN A 53 12.83 -16.62 6.82
N ASP A 54 13.76 -17.03 7.67
CA ASP A 54 13.64 -16.91 9.11
C ASP A 54 14.09 -15.53 9.59
N GLU A 55 15.10 -14.94 8.95
CA GLU A 55 15.49 -13.54 9.12
C GLU A 55 14.36 -12.60 8.68
N ALA A 56 13.82 -12.78 7.48
CA ALA A 56 12.77 -11.93 6.91
C ALA A 56 11.49 -11.88 7.78
N LYS A 57 11.12 -12.98 8.44
CA LYS A 57 9.97 -13.05 9.36
C LYS A 57 10.12 -12.16 10.60
N ASN A 58 11.36 -11.88 10.98
CA ASN A 58 11.70 -11.31 12.28
C ASN A 58 12.33 -9.91 12.18
N VAL A 59 12.94 -9.57 11.03
CA VAL A 59 13.71 -8.33 10.85
C VAL A 59 12.90 -7.07 11.23
N ALA A 60 11.67 -6.94 10.74
CA ALA A 60 10.79 -5.79 11.01
C ALA A 60 10.20 -5.75 12.44
N LYS A 61 10.42 -6.81 13.24
CA LYS A 61 9.97 -6.90 14.65
C LYS A 61 11.14 -6.69 15.61
N ASN A 62 12.31 -7.22 15.27
CA ASN A 62 13.45 -7.31 16.18
C ASN A 62 14.53 -6.25 15.91
N ASN A 63 14.53 -5.63 14.73
CA ASN A 63 15.44 -4.55 14.39
C ASN A 63 14.65 -3.22 14.25
N PRO A 64 14.83 -2.25 15.16
CA PRO A 64 14.13 -0.96 15.10
C PRO A 64 14.41 -0.14 13.84
N GLU A 65 15.62 -0.18 13.31
CA GLU A 65 16.02 0.55 12.10
C GLU A 65 15.31 -0.03 10.87
N LYS A 66 15.42 -1.34 10.68
CA LYS A 66 14.68 -2.02 9.60
C LYS A 66 13.16 -1.92 9.75
N ARG A 67 12.66 -1.86 10.99
CA ARG A 67 11.25 -1.58 11.24
C ARG A 67 10.85 -0.20 10.74
N ALA A 68 11.68 0.83 10.95
CA ALA A 68 11.40 2.17 10.46
C ALA A 68 11.37 2.19 8.93
N GLU A 69 12.40 1.64 8.27
CA GLU A 69 12.44 1.53 6.81
C GLU A 69 11.17 0.84 6.26
N VAL A 70 10.78 -0.32 6.81
CA VAL A 70 9.56 -1.03 6.37
C VAL A 70 8.30 -0.18 6.55
N LEU A 71 8.22 0.62 7.61
CA LEU A 71 7.07 1.49 7.87
C LEU A 71 7.03 2.66 6.88
N ASP A 72 8.18 3.20 6.49
CA ASP A 72 8.26 4.26 5.50
C ASP A 72 7.83 3.71 4.12
N GLU A 73 8.44 2.62 3.66
CA GLU A 73 8.15 2.08 2.32
C GLU A 73 6.71 1.59 2.16
N ILE A 74 6.15 0.92 3.19
CA ILE A 74 4.74 0.49 3.11
C ILE A 74 3.79 1.70 3.13
N SER A 75 4.17 2.79 3.81
CA SER A 75 3.38 4.02 3.84
C SER A 75 3.42 4.69 2.48
N ASP A 76 4.59 4.77 1.84
CA ASP A 76 4.74 5.41 0.53
C ASP A 76 3.98 4.66 -0.57
N ILE A 77 4.04 3.32 -0.58
CA ILE A 77 3.20 2.49 -1.48
C ILE A 77 1.72 2.86 -1.33
N VAL A 78 1.23 2.99 -0.10
CA VAL A 78 -0.18 3.27 0.19
C VAL A 78 -0.53 4.72 -0.16
N ILE A 79 0.36 5.69 0.11
CA ILE A 79 0.19 7.10 -0.23
C ILE A 79 0.06 7.26 -1.74
N TYR A 80 0.95 6.67 -2.54
CA TYR A 80 0.84 6.76 -3.99
C TYR A 80 -0.37 6.00 -4.55
N ALA A 81 -0.77 4.88 -3.94
CA ALA A 81 -2.01 4.19 -4.32
C ALA A 81 -3.25 5.04 -4.02
N ILE A 82 -3.28 5.76 -2.89
CA ILE A 82 -4.33 6.72 -2.55
C ILE A 82 -4.32 7.89 -3.54
N ALA A 83 -3.17 8.49 -3.81
CA ALA A 83 -3.03 9.57 -4.78
C ALA A 83 -3.52 9.13 -6.16
N PHE A 84 -3.19 7.91 -6.59
CA PHE A 84 -3.70 7.31 -7.83
C PHE A 84 -5.22 7.24 -7.81
N CYS A 85 -5.82 6.79 -6.71
CA CYS A 85 -7.27 6.73 -6.59
C CYS A 85 -7.92 8.12 -6.64
N ASN A 86 -7.35 9.12 -5.97
CA ASN A 86 -7.85 10.50 -5.99
C ASN A 86 -7.85 11.08 -7.41
N ARG A 87 -6.75 10.90 -8.15
CA ARG A 87 -6.62 11.44 -9.52
C ARG A 87 -7.54 10.77 -10.55
N ASN A 88 -8.05 9.58 -10.26
CA ASN A 88 -8.86 8.78 -11.18
C ASN A 88 -10.30 8.57 -10.68
N ASP A 89 -10.75 9.34 -9.68
CA ASP A 89 -12.09 9.25 -9.09
C ASP A 89 -12.47 7.83 -8.62
N ILE A 90 -11.51 7.11 -8.03
CA ILE A 90 -11.69 5.73 -7.58
C ILE A 90 -12.15 5.72 -6.11
N ASP A 91 -13.28 5.07 -5.86
CA ASP A 91 -13.65 4.59 -4.52
C ASP A 91 -12.82 3.35 -4.17
N LEU A 92 -11.72 3.57 -3.44
CA LEU A 92 -10.81 2.51 -3.02
C LEU A 92 -11.50 1.49 -2.10
N SER A 93 -12.42 1.93 -1.23
CA SER A 93 -13.12 1.04 -0.31
C SER A 93 -14.02 0.06 -1.06
N ASP A 94 -14.79 0.54 -2.02
CA ASP A 94 -15.63 -0.30 -2.88
C ASP A 94 -14.79 -1.18 -3.82
N ALA A 95 -13.72 -0.64 -4.41
CA ALA A 95 -12.80 -1.39 -5.26
C ALA A 95 -12.21 -2.62 -4.54
N ILE A 96 -11.73 -2.44 -3.31
CA ILE A 96 -11.21 -3.52 -2.47
C ILE A 96 -12.33 -4.54 -2.15
N LYS A 97 -13.51 -4.09 -1.71
CA LYS A 97 -14.65 -4.99 -1.39
C LYS A 97 -15.04 -5.85 -2.61
N LYS A 98 -15.16 -5.23 -3.78
CA LYS A 98 -15.46 -5.93 -5.04
C LYS A 98 -14.35 -6.92 -5.42
N LYS A 99 -13.08 -6.52 -5.31
CA LYS A 99 -11.94 -7.41 -5.59
C LYS A 99 -11.89 -8.59 -4.63
N MET A 100 -12.14 -8.40 -3.34
CA MET A 100 -12.18 -9.48 -2.36
C MET A 100 -13.33 -10.46 -2.61
N LYS A 101 -14.51 -9.98 -3.04
CA LYS A 101 -15.60 -10.86 -3.48
C LYS A 101 -15.19 -11.72 -4.68
N LYS A 102 -14.47 -11.16 -5.66
CA LYS A 102 -13.91 -11.91 -6.79
C LYS A 102 -12.86 -12.93 -6.34
N ASN A 103 -11.94 -12.54 -5.45
CA ASN A 103 -10.89 -13.42 -4.94
C ASN A 103 -11.45 -14.61 -4.16
N ARG A 104 -12.49 -14.42 -3.33
CA ARG A 104 -13.17 -15.53 -2.62
C ARG A 104 -13.78 -16.56 -3.56
N LYS A 105 -14.28 -16.13 -4.72
CA LYS A 105 -14.79 -17.04 -5.76
C LYS A 105 -13.66 -17.76 -6.48
N LYS A 106 -12.55 -17.08 -6.74
CA LYS A 106 -11.37 -17.65 -7.40
C LYS A 106 -10.62 -18.64 -6.51
N TYR A 107 -10.57 -18.39 -5.20
CA TYR A 107 -9.84 -19.17 -4.20
C TYR A 107 -10.77 -19.57 -3.04
N PRO A 108 -11.67 -20.56 -3.25
CA PRO A 108 -12.59 -21.01 -2.22
C PRO A 108 -11.85 -21.68 -1.05
N SER A 109 -12.24 -21.35 0.18
CA SER A 109 -11.58 -21.82 1.41
C SER A 109 -11.65 -23.35 1.58
N SER A 110 -12.66 -24.02 1.04
CA SER A 110 -12.75 -25.48 1.06
C SER A 110 -11.61 -26.17 0.32
N ILE A 111 -10.97 -25.49 -0.64
CA ILE A 111 -9.91 -26.03 -1.49
C ILE A 111 -8.54 -25.48 -1.07
N PHE A 112 -8.47 -24.17 -0.79
CA PHE A 112 -7.21 -23.45 -0.58
C PHE A 112 -6.84 -23.24 0.91
N LYS A 113 -7.49 -23.93 1.86
CA LYS A 113 -7.10 -23.83 3.27
C LYS A 113 -5.72 -24.46 3.49
N GLY A 114 -4.73 -23.63 3.80
CA GLY A 114 -3.34 -24.04 4.04
C GLY A 114 -2.57 -24.43 2.77
N LYS A 115 -3.08 -24.05 1.59
CA LYS A 115 -2.48 -24.34 0.28
C LYS A 115 -2.51 -23.07 -0.58
N LEU A 116 -1.47 -22.85 -1.38
CA LEU A 116 -1.38 -21.77 -2.37
C LEU A 116 -1.95 -22.22 -3.72
#